data_AF-A0A976SIL1-F1
#
_entry.id   AF-A0A976SIL1-F1
#
_cell.length_a   1.000
_cell.length_b   1.000
_cell.length_c   1.000
_cell.angle_alpha   90.00
_cell.angle_beta   90.00
_cell.angle_gamma   90.00
#
_symmetry.space_group_name_H-M   'P 1'
#
loop_
_entity.id
_entity.type
_entity.pdbx_description
1 polymer ?
#
loop_
_entity_poly.entity_id
_entity_poly.type
_entity_poly.pdbx_seq_one_letter_code
_entity_poly.pdbx_strand_id
1 'polypeptide(L)'
;MLVPVHWLFKLPIAKDRVRFLRLYSGVSFVLGIGIGYAAHRPVYKTTPSKPSLLYKLHLKRLLWTKKISQNEYEKYLDFKNV
;
A
#
# COMPACT_ATOMS: atom_id res chain seq x y z
N MET A 1 3.71 2.30 -11.43
CA MET A 1 4.74 1.61 -10.62
C MET A 1 6.03 1.55 -11.42
N LEU A 2 7.01 2.39 -11.10
CA LEU A 2 8.38 2.29 -11.62
C LEU A 2 9.21 1.58 -10.55
N VAL A 3 8.98 0.27 -10.38
CA VAL A 3 9.99 -0.53 -9.66
C VAL A 3 11.18 -0.60 -10.62
N PRO A 4 12.38 -0.15 -10.21
CA PRO A 4 13.53 -0.18 -11.09
C PRO A 4 13.80 -1.62 -11.51
N VAL A 5 13.49 -1.93 -12.77
CA VAL A 5 13.57 -3.27 -13.35
C VAL A 5 14.98 -3.83 -13.22
N HIS A 6 16.00 -2.96 -13.27
CA HIS A 6 17.40 -3.32 -13.06
C HIS A 6 17.69 -3.94 -11.69
N TRP A 7 16.90 -3.61 -10.65
CA TRP A 7 17.09 -4.13 -9.30
C TRP A 7 16.52 -5.55 -9.16
N LEU A 8 15.37 -5.81 -9.79
CA LEU A 8 14.75 -7.13 -9.88
C LEU A 8 15.64 -8.14 -10.61
N PHE A 9 16.33 -7.70 -11.67
CA PHE A 9 17.28 -8.54 -12.42
C PHE A 9 18.59 -8.84 -11.69
N LYS A 10 18.85 -8.20 -10.54
CA LYS A 10 20.04 -8.45 -9.72
C LYS A 10 19.88 -9.64 -8.77
N LEU A 11 18.67 -10.19 -8.65
CA LEU A 11 18.39 -11.37 -7.82
C LEU A 11 18.94 -12.66 -8.50
N PRO A 12 19.42 -13.64 -7.72
CA PRO A 12 19.99 -14.88 -8.28
C PRO A 12 19.00 -15.70 -9.12
N ILE A 13 17.69 -15.51 -8.87
CA ILE A 13 16.58 -16.13 -9.61
C ILE A 13 16.46 -15.53 -11.03
N ALA A 14 16.95 -14.31 -11.24
CA ALA A 14 16.87 -13.59 -12.51
C ALA A 14 18.10 -13.79 -13.42
N LYS A 15 19.00 -14.71 -13.06
CA LYS A 15 20.17 -15.09 -13.88
C LYS A 15 19.73 -15.63 -15.25
N ASP A 16 18.63 -16.37 -15.30
CA ASP A 16 17.94 -16.75 -16.53
C ASP A 16 16.78 -15.77 -16.80
N ARG A 17 17.06 -14.81 -17.68
CA ARG A 17 16.14 -13.70 -17.99
C ARG A 17 14.84 -14.17 -18.63
N VAL A 18 14.88 -15.24 -19.41
CA VAL A 18 13.70 -15.76 -20.13
C VAL A 18 12.76 -16.48 -19.15
N ARG A 19 13.33 -17.31 -18.28
CA ARG A 19 12.55 -17.98 -17.23
C ARG A 19 11.96 -17.00 -16.22
N PHE A 20 12.72 -15.98 -15.84
CA PHE A 20 12.24 -14.90 -14.96
C PHE A 20 11.09 -14.12 -15.60
N LEU A 21 11.22 -13.71 -16.87
CA LEU A 21 10.15 -12.96 -17.55
C LEU A 21 8.86 -13.78 -17.64
N ARG A 22 8.95 -15.08 -17.91
CA ARG A 22 7.80 -16.00 -17.95
C ARG A 22 7.13 -16.14 -16.58
N LEU A 23 7.90 -16.24 -15.51
CA LEU A 23 7.37 -16.27 -14.14
C LEU A 23 6.72 -14.94 -13.77
N TYR A 24 7.39 -13.82 -14.06
CA TYR A 24 6.89 -12.49 -13.78
C TYR A 24 5.58 -12.20 -14.52
N SER A 25 5.48 -12.55 -15.81
CA SER A 25 4.25 -12.37 -16.58
C SER A 25 3.12 -13.26 -16.05
N GLY A 26 3.41 -14.53 -15.74
CA GLY A 26 2.43 -15.44 -15.14
C GLY A 26 1.89 -14.95 -13.81
N VAL A 27 2.76 -14.53 -12.90
CA VAL A 27 2.37 -13.99 -11.58
C VAL A 27 1.58 -12.70 -11.74
N SER A 28 2.00 -11.81 -12.64
CA SER A 28 1.30 -10.55 -12.90
C SER A 28 -0.10 -10.78 -13.46
N PHE A 29 -0.26 -11.77 -14.33
CA PHE A 29 -1.55 -12.15 -14.91
C PHE A 29 -2.50 -12.71 -13.84
N VAL A 30 -2.03 -13.64 -13.00
CA VAL A 30 -2.82 -14.22 -11.91
C VAL A 30 -3.22 -13.13 -10.89
N LEU A 31 -2.30 -12.24 -10.53
CA LEU A 31 -2.60 -11.10 -9.66
C LEU A 31 -3.64 -10.17 -10.29
N GLY A 32 -3.52 -9.88 -11.59
CA GLY A 32 -4.49 -9.06 -12.33
C GLY A 32 -5.90 -9.65 -12.28
N ILE A 33 -6.04 -10.96 -12.54
CA ILE A 33 -7.32 -11.66 -12.43
C ILE A 33 -7.86 -11.63 -11.00
N GLY A 34 -7.00 -11.90 -10.01
CA GLY A 34 -7.40 -11.89 -8.59
C GLY A 34 -7.93 -10.53 -8.14
N ILE A 35 -7.25 -9.46 -8.52
CA ILE A 35 -7.69 -8.07 -8.24
C ILE A 35 -9.01 -7.78 -8.96
N GLY A 36 -9.13 -8.13 -10.24
CA GLY A 36 -10.37 -7.95 -11.00
C GLY A 36 -11.56 -8.69 -10.37
N TYR A 37 -11.36 -9.94 -9.98
CA TYR A 37 -12.40 -10.75 -9.32
C TYR A 37 -12.81 -10.17 -7.95
N ALA A 38 -11.85 -9.73 -7.15
CA ALA A 38 -12.12 -9.06 -5.88
C ALA A 38 -12.88 -7.74 -6.09
N ALA A 39 -12.53 -6.97 -7.12
CA ALA A 39 -13.20 -5.71 -7.46
C ALA A 39 -14.66 -5.92 -7.91
N HIS A 40 -14.97 -7.04 -8.58
CA HIS A 40 -16.33 -7.39 -8.99
C HIS A 40 -17.27 -7.78 -7.83
N ARG A 41 -16.74 -8.05 -6.63
CA ARG A 41 -17.54 -8.37 -5.44
C ARG A 41 -17.31 -7.34 -4.33
N PRO A 42 -17.72 -6.06 -4.54
CA PRO A 42 -17.56 -5.05 -3.53
C PRO A 42 -18.40 -5.39 -2.29
N VAL A 43 -17.77 -5.40 -1.12
CA VAL A 43 -18.46 -5.56 0.15
C VAL A 43 -18.78 -4.18 0.69
N TYR A 44 -20.01 -3.72 0.50
CA TYR A 44 -20.50 -2.45 1.05
C TYR A 44 -20.84 -2.62 2.53
N LYS A 45 -19.82 -2.70 3.37
CA LYS A 45 -19.96 -2.63 4.83
C LYS A 45 -19.59 -1.23 5.29
N THR A 46 -20.34 -0.70 6.25
CA THR A 46 -19.97 0.49 7.01
C THR A 46 -18.75 0.17 7.86
N THR A 47 -17.56 0.26 7.27
CA THR A 47 -16.32 0.13 8.03
C THR A 47 -16.12 1.40 8.85
N PRO A 48 -15.91 1.31 10.18
CA PRO A 48 -15.53 2.49 10.95
C PRO A 48 -14.27 3.09 10.33
N SER A 49 -14.25 4.41 10.17
CA SER A 49 -13.13 5.13 9.58
C SER A 49 -11.88 4.88 10.42
N LYS A 50 -11.07 3.89 10.02
CA LYS A 50 -9.76 3.65 10.63
C LYS A 50 -8.75 4.54 9.89
N PRO A 51 -7.94 5.33 10.60
CA PRO A 51 -6.88 6.09 9.96
C PRO A 51 -5.97 5.17 9.17
N SER A 52 -5.74 5.51 7.89
CA SER A 52 -4.77 4.81 7.07
C SER A 52 -3.37 4.91 7.69
N LEU A 53 -2.53 3.91 7.44
CA LEU A 53 -1.14 3.92 7.94
C LEU A 53 -0.38 5.16 7.46
N LEU A 54 -0.61 5.58 6.21
CA LEU A 54 -0.02 6.79 5.64
C LEU A 54 -0.45 8.05 6.38
N TYR A 55 -1.73 8.13 6.75
CA TYR A 55 -2.25 9.25 7.52
C TYR A 55 -1.62 9.33 8.92
N LYS A 56 -1.47 8.19 9.61
CA LYS A 56 -0.79 8.13 10.91
C LYS A 56 0.66 8.59 10.83
N LEU A 57 1.39 8.17 9.79
CA LEU A 57 2.77 8.59 9.55
C LEU A 57 2.86 10.09 9.26
N HIS A 58 1.91 10.62 8.48
CA HIS A 58 1.82 12.04 8.21
C HIS A 58 1.59 12.86 9.49
N LEU A 59 0.63 12.46 10.33
CA LEU A 59 0.37 13.10 11.61
C LEU A 59 1.60 13.05 12.55
N LYS A 60 2.30 11.90 12.62
CA LYS A 60 3.56 11.80 13.38
C LYS A 60 4.61 12.75 12.87
N ARG A 61 4.73 12.92 11.55
CA ARG A 61 5.65 13.89 10.95
C ARG A 61 5.27 15.32 11.34
N LEU A 62 3.98 15.66 11.34
CA LEU A 62 3.50 16.99 11.73
C LEU A 62 3.78 17.30 13.21
N LEU A 63 3.53 16.32 14.09
CA LEU A 63 3.87 16.40 15.51
C LEU A 63 5.38 16.61 15.71
N TRP A 64 6.20 15.86 15.00
CA TRP A 64 7.66 16.00 15.06
C TRP A 64 8.14 17.37 14.58
N THR A 65 7.49 17.94 13.55
CA THR A 65 7.74 19.31 13.08
C THR A 65 7.13 20.41 13.96
N LYS A 66 6.50 20.05 15.10
CA LYS A 66 5.81 20.96 16.03
C LYS A 66 4.74 21.85 15.38
N LYS A 67 4.17 21.40 14.26
CA LYS A 67 3.07 22.11 13.56
C LYS A 67 1.71 21.86 14.21
N ILE A 68 1.62 20.79 15.01
CA ILE A 68 0.41 20.31 15.66
C ILE A 68 0.76 20.00 17.12
N SER A 69 -0.15 20.29 18.04
CA SER A 69 -0.04 19.95 19.46
C SER A 69 -0.39 18.47 19.72
N GLN A 70 0.04 17.93 20.87
CA GLN A 70 -0.28 16.54 21.24
C GLN A 70 -1.80 16.30 21.31
N ASN A 71 -2.56 17.27 21.82
CA ASN A 71 -4.03 17.20 21.91
C ASN A 71 -4.70 17.13 20.52
N GLU A 72 -4.20 17.91 19.56
CA GLU A 72 -4.70 17.89 18.19
C GLU A 72 -4.34 16.57 17.49
N TYR A 73 -3.15 16.01 17.74
CA TYR A 73 -2.75 14.70 17.22
C TYR A 73 -3.72 13.58 17.63
N GLU A 74 -4.10 13.56 18.91
CA GLU A 74 -5.05 12.60 19.46
C GLU A 74 -6.46 12.80 18.90
N LYS A 75 -6.89 14.06 18.75
CA LYS A 75 -8.16 14.41 18.11
C LYS A 75 -8.24 13.92 16.66
N TYR A 76 -7.17 14.10 15.88
CA TYR A 76 -7.14 13.64 14.48
C TYR A 76 -6.99 12.11 14.33
N LEU A 77 -6.54 11.42 15.38
CA LEU A 77 -6.49 9.96 15.42
C LEU A 77 -7.87 9.34 15.69
N ASP A 78 -8.70 10.01 16.48
CA ASP A 78 -10.02 9.53 16.86
C ASP A 78 -11.11 10.11 15.95
N PHE A 79 -11.28 9.48 14.77
CA PHE A 79 -12.29 9.84 13.75
C PHE A 79 -13.74 9.69 14.22
N LYS A 80 -13.96 9.24 15.45
CA LYS A 80 -15.29 8.98 16.01
C LYS A 80 -16.00 10.26 16.47
N ASN A 81 -15.25 11.35 16.67
CA ASN A 81 -15.72 12.62 17.25
C ASN A 81 -15.50 13.83 16.33
N VAL A 82 -15.40 13.63 15.01
CA VAL A 82 -15.33 14.70 14.01
C VAL A 82 -16.59 14.71 13.17
#